data_AF-A0A1S3C8Z6-F1
#
_entry.id   AF-A0A1S3C8Z6-F1
#
_cell.length_a   1.000
_cell.length_b   1.000
_cell.length_c   1.000
_cell.angle_alpha   90.00
_cell.angle_beta   90.00
_cell.angle_gamma   90.00
#
_symmetry.space_group_name_H-M   'P 1'
#
loop_
_entity.id
_entity.type
_entity.pdbx_description
1 polymer ?
#
loop_
_entity_poly.entity_id
_entity_poly.type
_entity_poly.pdbx_seq_one_letter_code
_entity_poly.pdbx_strand_id
1 'polypeptide(L)'
;MEALKSFALLILVLAFAWKVDQCYCGGDSKYQLPLTDWQVTIINYQINASLEVHCKSKDDDLGVHVIQNEGERYSWGFKENWLQTTKFWCNFQSRLGHASFEVFWPETGTWLSDRCSNSNCVWVASNDGFSLLNGPAKTLEFQHPWLH
;
A
#
# COMPACT_ATOMS: atom_id res chain seq x y z
N MET A 1 63.10 7.99 -9.52
CA MET A 1 61.99 7.11 -9.95
C MET A 1 60.98 6.82 -8.82
N GLU A 2 60.91 7.65 -7.77
CA GLU A 2 59.93 7.46 -6.68
C GLU A 2 58.66 8.32 -6.84
N ALA A 3 58.74 9.43 -7.60
CA ALA A 3 57.58 10.27 -7.89
C ALA A 3 56.55 9.58 -8.82
N LEU A 4 56.99 8.75 -9.80
CA LEU A 4 56.07 8.05 -10.70
C LEU A 4 55.26 6.94 -10.03
N LYS A 5 55.80 6.31 -8.97
CA LYS A 5 55.07 5.27 -8.21
C LYS A 5 53.93 5.86 -7.38
N SER A 6 54.14 7.06 -6.84
CA SER A 6 53.14 7.77 -6.04
C SER A 6 51.96 8.28 -6.89
N PHE A 7 52.24 8.79 -8.09
CA PHE A 7 51.19 9.17 -9.05
C PHE A 7 50.40 7.97 -9.59
N ALA A 8 51.05 6.83 -9.84
CA ALA A 8 50.38 5.61 -10.29
C ALA A 8 49.42 5.04 -9.22
N LEU A 9 49.79 5.11 -7.93
CA LEU A 9 48.93 4.70 -6.82
C LEU A 9 47.69 5.62 -6.68
N LEU A 10 47.88 6.94 -6.84
CA LEU A 10 46.80 7.93 -6.81
C LEU A 10 45.81 7.75 -7.97
N ILE A 11 46.28 7.41 -9.17
CA ILE A 11 45.41 7.15 -10.33
C ILE A 11 44.61 5.86 -10.16
N LEU A 12 45.18 4.81 -9.55
CA LEU A 12 44.45 3.59 -9.21
C LEU A 12 43.36 3.83 -8.17
N VAL A 13 43.65 4.61 -7.11
CA VAL A 13 42.65 4.95 -6.08
C VAL A 13 41.50 5.78 -6.64
N LEU A 14 41.76 6.70 -7.58
CA LEU A 14 40.72 7.48 -8.24
C LEU A 14 39.92 6.66 -9.27
N ALA A 15 40.50 5.68 -9.95
CA ALA A 15 39.77 4.81 -10.88
C ALA A 15 38.76 3.87 -10.19
N PHE A 16 38.95 3.59 -8.89
CA PHE A 16 37.98 2.82 -8.09
C PHE A 16 36.82 3.67 -7.55
N ALA A 17 36.89 5.01 -7.61
CA ALA A 17 35.83 5.89 -7.11
C ALA A 17 34.65 6.11 -8.09
N TRP A 18 34.73 5.61 -9.33
CA TRP A 18 33.73 5.87 -10.39
C TRP A 18 33.10 4.60 -10.98
N LYS A 19 33.28 3.45 -10.34
CA LYS A 19 32.58 2.21 -10.71
C LYS A 19 31.82 1.65 -9.52
N VAL A 20 30.87 2.43 -9.05
CA VAL A 20 29.65 1.87 -8.49
C VAL A 20 28.50 2.74 -8.98
N ASP A 21 28.10 2.54 -10.24
CA ASP A 21 26.68 2.63 -10.61
C ASP A 21 25.95 1.52 -9.84
N GLN A 22 25.82 1.69 -8.53
CA GLN A 22 24.71 1.09 -7.82
C GLN A 22 23.51 1.90 -8.27
N CYS A 23 22.78 1.39 -9.27
CA CYS A 23 21.35 1.28 -9.04
C CYS A 23 21.23 0.56 -7.68
N TYR A 24 21.05 1.34 -6.61
CA TYR A 24 20.35 0.81 -5.45
C TYR A 24 18.98 0.44 -5.98
N CYS A 25 18.83 -0.79 -6.48
CA CYS A 25 17.60 -1.51 -6.25
C CYS A 25 17.58 -1.69 -4.73
N GLY A 26 17.15 -0.65 -4.02
CA GLY A 26 16.78 -0.78 -2.62
C GLY A 26 15.83 -1.95 -2.59
N GLY A 27 16.26 -3.06 -2.00
CA GLY A 27 15.34 -4.11 -1.67
C GLY A 27 14.45 -3.52 -0.61
N ASP A 28 13.30 -2.98 -1.03
CA ASP A 28 12.29 -2.53 -0.09
C ASP A 28 12.03 -3.69 0.85
N SER A 29 12.28 -3.46 2.14
CA SER A 29 11.89 -4.43 3.15
C SER A 29 10.39 -4.64 2.98
N LYS A 30 10.00 -5.84 2.59
CA LYS A 30 8.61 -6.24 2.42
C LYS A 30 7.84 -6.25 3.73
N TYR A 31 8.51 -6.16 4.87
CA TYR A 31 7.85 -6.09 6.17
C TYR A 31 7.31 -4.70 6.45
N GLN A 32 6.12 -4.62 7.06
CA GLN A 32 5.62 -3.37 7.61
C GLN A 32 6.60 -2.86 8.67
N LEU A 33 7.01 -1.60 8.56
CA LEU A 33 7.90 -0.97 9.53
C LEU A 33 7.09 -0.09 10.49
N PRO A 34 7.46 -0.02 11.78
CA PRO A 34 6.83 0.91 12.71
C PRO A 34 6.92 2.35 12.21
N LEU A 35 5.92 3.17 12.54
CA LEU A 35 5.86 4.59 12.17
C LEU A 35 5.82 4.86 10.66
N THR A 36 5.50 3.84 9.84
CA THR A 36 5.28 4.02 8.40
C THR A 36 4.03 4.85 8.15
N ASP A 37 4.12 5.77 7.19
CA ASP A 37 2.97 6.49 6.65
C ASP A 37 2.29 5.62 5.60
N TRP A 38 1.03 5.28 5.86
CA TRP A 38 0.20 4.45 5.01
C TRP A 38 -0.91 5.27 4.37
N GLN A 39 -1.29 4.87 3.17
CA GLN A 39 -2.47 5.37 2.48
C GLN A 39 -3.40 4.19 2.14
N VAL A 40 -4.68 4.33 2.48
CA VAL A 40 -5.73 3.40 2.04
C VAL A 40 -6.65 4.13 1.08
N THR A 41 -6.96 3.49 -0.05
CA THR A 41 -7.87 4.01 -1.07
C THR A 41 -8.93 2.97 -1.37
N ILE A 42 -10.20 3.37 -1.31
CA ILE A 42 -11.34 2.59 -1.79
C ILE A 42 -11.82 3.22 -3.09
N ILE A 43 -11.93 2.43 -4.16
CA ILE A 43 -12.42 2.87 -5.46
C ILE A 43 -13.73 2.16 -5.77
N ASN A 44 -14.75 2.90 -6.19
CA ASN A 44 -16.01 2.33 -6.66
C ASN A 44 -15.92 2.07 -8.18
N TYR A 45 -15.95 0.80 -8.59
CA TYR A 45 -16.05 0.36 -9.98
C TYR A 45 -17.37 -0.39 -10.26
N GLN A 46 -18.37 -0.19 -9.40
CA GLN A 46 -19.68 -0.79 -9.55
C GLN A 46 -20.48 -0.06 -10.64
N ILE A 47 -21.14 -0.83 -11.51
CA ILE A 47 -21.94 -0.25 -12.60
C ILE A 47 -23.26 0.26 -12.03
N ASN A 48 -23.51 1.57 -12.20
CA ASN A 48 -24.74 2.26 -11.78
C ASN A 48 -25.08 2.08 -10.29
N ALA A 49 -24.07 1.92 -9.41
CA ALA A 49 -24.26 1.77 -7.98
C ALA A 49 -23.36 2.72 -7.20
N SER A 50 -23.90 3.31 -6.12
CA SER A 50 -23.10 4.00 -5.12
C SER A 50 -22.56 3.02 -4.09
N LEU A 51 -21.43 3.39 -3.48
CA LEU A 51 -20.83 2.67 -2.37
C LEU A 51 -20.81 3.56 -1.13
N GLU A 52 -21.54 3.16 -0.10
CA GLU A 52 -21.38 3.73 1.24
C GLU A 52 -20.24 3.00 1.95
N VAL A 53 -19.34 3.77 2.56
CA VAL A 53 -18.13 3.32 3.24
C VAL A 53 -18.11 3.91 4.64
N HIS A 54 -18.08 3.07 5.66
CA HIS A 54 -17.83 3.49 7.04
C HIS A 54 -16.61 2.76 7.59
N CYS A 55 -15.50 3.47 7.70
CA CYS A 55 -14.23 2.93 8.17
C CYS A 55 -13.86 3.48 9.54
N LYS A 56 -13.27 2.64 10.38
CA LYS A 56 -12.73 3.06 11.67
C LYS A 56 -11.57 2.18 12.13
N SER A 57 -10.75 2.74 13.00
CA SER A 57 -9.75 2.04 13.80
C SER A 57 -10.25 1.92 15.24
N LYS A 58 -9.39 1.41 16.14
CA LYS A 58 -9.67 1.40 17.57
C LYS A 58 -9.85 2.82 18.13
N ASP A 59 -9.05 3.76 17.62
CA ASP A 59 -8.88 5.09 18.19
C ASP A 59 -9.53 6.19 17.34
N ASP A 60 -9.77 5.94 16.04
CA ASP A 60 -10.28 6.91 15.08
C ASP A 60 -11.51 6.39 14.31
N ASP A 61 -12.60 7.14 14.31
CA ASP A 61 -13.74 6.91 13.42
C ASP A 61 -13.67 7.89 12.24
N LEU A 62 -13.56 7.37 11.01
CA LEU A 62 -13.44 8.20 9.81
C LEU A 62 -14.80 8.69 9.30
N GLY A 63 -15.89 8.21 9.90
CA GLY A 63 -17.25 8.52 9.53
C GLY A 63 -17.72 7.80 8.26
N VAL A 64 -18.94 8.15 7.85
CA VAL A 64 -19.59 7.59 6.67
C VAL A 64 -19.28 8.46 5.45
N HIS A 65 -18.83 7.82 4.36
CA HIS A 65 -18.56 8.44 3.07
C HIS A 65 -19.35 7.71 1.98
N VAL A 66 -19.82 8.44 0.97
CA VAL A 66 -20.54 7.86 -0.17
C VAL A 66 -19.77 8.14 -1.44
N ILE A 67 -19.34 7.08 -2.14
CA ILE A 67 -18.69 7.14 -3.44
C ILE A 67 -19.77 6.92 -4.51
N GLN A 68 -20.14 7.99 -5.23
CA GLN A 68 -21.36 8.01 -6.04
C GLN A 68 -21.16 7.32 -7.39
N ASN A 69 -20.08 7.68 -8.09
CA ASN A 69 -19.90 7.30 -9.49
C ASN A 69 -18.81 6.25 -9.67
N GLU A 70 -18.89 5.54 -10.79
CA GLU A 70 -17.83 4.62 -11.23
C GLU A 70 -16.51 5.39 -11.44
N GLY A 71 -15.42 4.86 -10.92
CA GLY A 71 -14.08 5.44 -10.93
C GLY A 71 -13.80 6.48 -9.83
N GLU A 72 -14.81 6.89 -9.06
CA GLU A 72 -14.59 7.75 -7.89
C GLU A 72 -13.94 6.98 -6.74
N ARG A 73 -13.26 7.72 -5.86
CA ARG A 73 -12.48 7.13 -4.77
C ARG A 73 -12.65 7.90 -3.47
N TYR A 74 -12.51 7.16 -2.37
CA TYR A 74 -12.34 7.69 -1.02
C TYR A 74 -10.98 7.21 -0.49
N SER A 75 -10.17 8.12 0.04
CA SER A 75 -8.85 7.77 0.59
C SER A 75 -8.54 8.55 1.86
N TRP A 76 -7.72 7.93 2.70
CA TRP A 76 -7.17 8.55 3.89
C TRP A 76 -5.74 8.07 4.11
N GLY A 77 -4.95 8.92 4.76
CA GLY A 77 -3.61 8.59 5.22
C GLY A 77 -3.58 8.49 6.74
N PHE A 78 -2.72 7.62 7.25
CA PHE A 78 -2.45 7.51 8.68
C PHE A 78 -1.01 7.06 8.91
N LYS A 79 -0.52 7.30 10.13
CA LYS A 79 0.80 6.85 10.56
C LYS A 79 0.65 5.68 11.51
N GLU A 80 1.34 4.58 11.25
CA GLU A 80 1.35 3.45 12.17
C GLU A 80 1.90 3.84 13.54
N ASN A 81 1.39 3.21 14.60
CA ASN A 81 1.98 3.35 15.93
C ASN A 81 3.27 2.52 16.05
N TRP A 82 4.11 2.88 17.04
CA TRP A 82 5.39 2.20 17.28
C TRP A 82 5.25 0.69 17.55
N LEU A 83 4.11 0.26 18.10
CA LEU A 83 3.84 -1.13 18.44
C LEU A 83 3.19 -1.92 17.28
N GLN A 84 2.98 -1.28 16.12
CA GLN A 84 2.31 -1.87 14.95
C GLN A 84 1.01 -2.59 15.32
N THR A 85 0.13 -1.88 16.01
CA THR A 85 -1.20 -2.40 16.41
C THR A 85 -2.34 -1.70 15.67
N THR A 86 -2.01 -0.80 14.73
CA THR A 86 -2.98 0.00 13.99
C THR A 86 -3.73 -0.87 12.99
N LYS A 87 -5.06 -0.83 13.04
CA LYS A 87 -5.95 -1.64 12.21
C LYS A 87 -7.15 -0.83 11.80
N PHE A 88 -7.56 -0.93 10.54
CA PHE A 88 -8.78 -0.33 10.03
C PHE A 88 -9.73 -1.40 9.51
N TRP A 89 -10.96 -1.36 10.01
CA TRP A 89 -12.06 -2.17 9.48
C TRP A 89 -13.14 -1.26 8.93
N CYS A 90 -13.76 -1.71 7.84
CA CYS A 90 -14.76 -0.95 7.13
C CYS A 90 -16.03 -1.76 6.93
N ASN A 91 -17.17 -1.09 7.07
CA ASN A 91 -18.46 -1.58 6.63
C ASN A 91 -18.80 -0.92 5.30
N PHE A 92 -19.33 -1.72 4.39
CA PHE A 92 -19.69 -1.30 3.05
C PHE A 92 -21.16 -1.62 2.80
N GLN A 93 -21.89 -0.66 2.25
CA GLN A 93 -23.25 -0.87 1.79
C GLN A 93 -23.40 -0.42 0.33
N SER A 94 -24.06 -1.25 -0.45
CA SER A 94 -24.42 -0.97 -1.83
C SER A 94 -25.75 -1.63 -2.15
N ARG A 95 -26.37 -1.25 -3.27
CA ARG A 95 -27.53 -1.97 -3.80
C ARG A 95 -27.23 -3.44 -4.16
N LEU A 96 -25.95 -3.77 -4.33
CA LEU A 96 -25.50 -5.13 -4.63
C LEU A 96 -25.33 -6.00 -3.39
N GLY A 97 -25.39 -5.43 -2.18
CA GLY A 97 -25.20 -6.15 -0.92
C GLY A 97 -24.38 -5.35 0.08
N HIS A 98 -23.93 -6.04 1.12
CA HIS A 98 -23.08 -5.49 2.16
C HIS A 98 -21.78 -6.29 2.30
N ALA A 99 -20.73 -5.66 2.82
CA ALA A 99 -19.49 -6.33 3.17
C ALA A 99 -18.87 -5.68 4.41
N SER A 100 -18.15 -6.46 5.21
CA SER A 100 -17.43 -5.97 6.39
C SER A 100 -16.13 -6.72 6.53
N PHE A 101 -14.99 -6.02 6.44
CA PHE A 101 -13.67 -6.62 6.53
C PHE A 101 -12.60 -5.59 6.92
N GLU A 102 -11.41 -6.09 7.25
CA GLU A 102 -10.23 -5.28 7.56
C GLU A 102 -9.59 -4.82 6.26
N VAL A 103 -9.50 -3.51 6.05
CA VAL A 103 -8.84 -2.93 4.87
C VAL A 103 -7.36 -2.67 5.10
N PHE A 104 -6.94 -2.68 6.36
CA PHE A 104 -5.56 -2.60 6.80
C PHE A 104 -5.41 -3.27 8.16
N TRP A 105 -4.38 -4.09 8.32
CA TRP A 105 -4.03 -4.73 9.58
C TRP A 105 -2.52 -4.82 9.73
N PRO A 106 -2.02 -4.90 10.97
CA PRO A 106 -0.63 -5.21 11.19
C PRO A 106 -0.40 -6.71 10.97
N GLU A 107 0.64 -7.07 10.25
CA GLU A 107 0.99 -8.45 9.98
C GLU A 107 2.40 -8.80 10.45
N THR A 108 2.58 -10.06 10.86
CA THR A 108 3.90 -10.64 11.11
C THR A 108 4.55 -11.17 9.83
N GLY A 109 3.74 -11.40 8.78
CA GLY A 109 4.18 -11.77 7.44
C GLY A 109 4.38 -10.53 6.55
N THR A 110 4.20 -10.73 5.25
CA THR A 110 4.35 -9.67 4.24
C THR A 110 3.21 -9.67 3.23
N TRP A 111 2.10 -10.37 3.48
CA TRP A 111 1.07 -10.57 2.47
C TRP A 111 0.41 -9.25 2.06
N LEU A 112 0.08 -8.41 3.03
CA LEU A 112 -0.57 -7.12 2.81
C LEU A 112 0.45 -6.11 2.29
N SER A 113 1.60 -5.98 2.93
CA SER A 113 2.65 -5.05 2.52
C SER A 113 3.25 -5.38 1.14
N ASP A 114 3.31 -6.66 0.75
CA ASP A 114 3.70 -7.07 -0.60
C ASP A 114 2.73 -6.55 -1.67
N ARG A 115 1.44 -6.50 -1.34
CA ARG A 115 0.40 -6.00 -2.26
C ARG A 115 0.33 -4.48 -2.23
N CYS A 116 0.39 -3.90 -1.04
CA CYS A 116 0.33 -2.47 -0.81
C CYS A 116 1.68 -1.78 -1.06
N SER A 117 2.14 -1.84 -2.32
CA SER A 117 3.41 -1.23 -2.76
C SER A 117 3.51 0.24 -2.36
N ASN A 118 4.68 0.66 -1.91
CA ASN A 118 4.95 2.03 -1.44
C ASN A 118 3.96 2.49 -0.36
N SER A 119 3.58 1.57 0.54
CA SER A 119 2.67 1.83 1.66
C SER A 119 1.28 2.30 1.21
N ASN A 120 0.85 1.89 0.01
CA ASN A 120 -0.43 2.28 -0.57
C ASN A 120 -1.31 1.04 -0.81
N CYS A 121 -2.38 0.91 -0.03
CA CYS A 121 -3.37 -0.14 -0.17
C CYS A 121 -4.56 0.35 -0.98
N VAL A 122 -4.83 -0.27 -2.13
CA VAL A 122 -5.94 0.09 -3.01
C VAL A 122 -6.94 -1.04 -3.09
N TRP A 123 -8.13 -0.82 -2.54
CA TRP A 123 -9.28 -1.71 -2.64
C TRP A 123 -10.24 -1.23 -3.71
N VAL A 124 -10.71 -2.15 -4.54
CA VAL A 124 -11.64 -1.88 -5.63
C VAL A 124 -12.94 -2.63 -5.38
N ALA A 125 -14.04 -1.90 -5.27
CA ALA A 125 -15.38 -2.45 -5.22
C ALA A 125 -15.91 -2.64 -6.64
N SER A 126 -16.15 -3.88 -7.03
CA SER A 126 -16.74 -4.27 -8.31
C SER A 126 -18.15 -4.84 -8.09
N ASN A 127 -18.83 -5.19 -9.18
CA ASN A 127 -20.16 -5.81 -9.08
C ASN A 127 -20.16 -7.13 -8.30
N ASP A 128 -19.06 -7.88 -8.32
CA ASP A 128 -18.94 -9.20 -7.68
C ASP A 128 -18.44 -9.14 -6.23
N GLY A 129 -17.84 -8.02 -5.81
CA GLY A 129 -17.24 -7.85 -4.50
C GLY A 129 -16.01 -6.97 -4.52
N PHE A 130 -15.12 -7.16 -3.55
CA PHE A 130 -13.90 -6.40 -3.39
C PHE A 130 -12.66 -7.18 -3.82
N SER A 131 -11.79 -6.45 -4.53
CA SER A 131 -10.45 -6.89 -4.89
C SER A 131 -9.40 -5.96 -4.30
N LEU A 132 -8.26 -6.51 -3.89
CA LEU A 132 -7.08 -5.75 -3.50
C LEU A 132 -6.13 -5.65 -4.69
N LEU A 133 -5.61 -4.45 -4.96
CA LEU A 133 -4.55 -4.27 -5.96
C LEU A 133 -3.23 -4.82 -5.43
N ASN A 134 -2.68 -5.82 -6.12
CA ASN A 134 -1.30 -6.22 -5.98
C ASN A 134 -0.43 -5.24 -6.78
N GLY A 135 0.19 -4.27 -6.09
CA GLY A 135 1.00 -3.21 -6.68
C GLY A 135 2.14 -3.73 -7.57
N PRO A 136 3.00 -4.64 -7.08
CA PRO A 136 4.10 -5.18 -7.89
C PRO A 136 3.63 -5.94 -9.14
N ALA A 137 2.61 -6.77 -9.01
CA ALA A 137 2.08 -7.56 -10.13
C ALA A 137 1.15 -6.77 -11.05
N LYS A 138 0.63 -5.63 -10.59
CA LYS A 138 -0.41 -4.82 -11.26
C LYS A 138 -1.68 -5.62 -11.55
N THR A 139 -2.06 -6.50 -10.64
CA THR A 139 -3.24 -7.36 -10.77
C THR A 139 -4.24 -7.07 -9.64
N LEU A 140 -5.53 -7.13 -9.95
CA LEU A 140 -6.58 -7.13 -8.94
C LEU A 140 -6.81 -8.56 -8.46
N GLU A 141 -6.68 -8.77 -7.16
CA GLU A 141 -6.89 -10.07 -6.53
C GLU A 141 -8.19 -10.02 -5.73
N PHE A 142 -9.19 -10.80 -6.15
CA PHE A 142 -10.48 -10.89 -5.46
C PHE A 142 -10.32 -11.44 -4.04
N GLN A 143 -10.92 -10.75 -3.05
CA GLN A 143 -10.80 -11.12 -1.63
C GLN A 143 -12.15 -11.38 -0.98
N HIS A 144 -13.15 -10.52 -1.24
CA HIS A 144 -14.41 -10.54 -0.48
C HIS A 144 -15.62 -10.42 -1.41
N PRO A 145 -16.54 -11.38 -1.41
CA PRO A 145 -17.81 -11.24 -2.12
C PRO A 145 -18.76 -10.27 -1.40
N TRP A 146 -19.76 -9.79 -2.13
CA TRP A 146 -20.94 -9.17 -1.50
C TRP A 146 -21.76 -10.22 -0.73
N LEU A 147 -22.31 -9.81 0.41
CA LEU A 147 -23.26 -10.57 1.21
C LEU A 147 -24.67 -10.01 1.03
N HIS A 148 -25.69 -10.88 1.08
CA HIS A 148 -27.10 -10.56 0.90
C HIS A 148 -27.91 -10.87 2.15
#